data_AF-A0A7J0AFX5-F1
#
_entry.id   AF-A0A7J0AFX5-F1
#
_cell.length_a   1.000
_cell.length_b   1.000
_cell.length_c   1.000
_cell.angle_alpha   90.00
_cell.angle_beta   90.00
_cell.angle_gamma   90.00
#
_symmetry.space_group_name_H-M   'P 1'
#
loop_
_entity.id
_entity.type
_entity.pdbx_description
1 polymer ?
#
loop_
_entity_poly.entity_id
_entity_poly.type
_entity_poly.pdbx_seq_one_letter_code
_entity_poly.pdbx_strand_id
1 'polypeptide(L)'
;MKMKKAILALLLAGASASAFALPFDKYSLNRDDLPEEAREFLTTHFPKGKVSMIKVDKHLLKKTDYDVKLVNGTKIEFNNAGKWTSVDCKTREVPEALVIRPIRKYIERNFPDTKIVKIVKKTFGFELELSDGIEVKFDRLGTFKSVEMND
;
A
#
# COMPACT_ATOMS: atom_id res chain seq x y z
N MET A 1 -31.18 52.85 33.42
CA MET A 1 -30.74 52.22 34.69
C MET A 1 -29.83 51.05 34.39
N LYS A 2 -28.64 51.04 35.01
CA LYS A 2 -27.73 49.88 35.08
C LYS A 2 -28.30 48.87 36.05
N MET A 3 -28.32 47.58 35.70
CA MET A 3 -28.27 46.45 36.66
C MET A 3 -27.79 45.21 35.89
N LYS A 4 -26.51 44.82 35.99
CA LYS A 4 -25.86 44.05 37.09
C LYS A 4 -26.15 42.54 36.98
N LYS A 5 -25.16 41.84 36.41
CA LYS A 5 -24.65 40.50 36.78
C LYS A 5 -25.68 39.40 37.07
N ALA A 6 -25.90 38.52 36.10
CA ALA A 6 -26.18 37.11 36.39
C ALA A 6 -24.89 36.33 36.13
N ILE A 7 -24.25 35.94 37.23
CA ILE A 7 -23.05 35.14 37.30
C ILE A 7 -23.42 33.69 37.01
N LEU A 8 -22.69 33.09 36.07
CA LEU A 8 -22.21 31.70 36.06
C LEU A 8 -22.91 30.73 37.03
N ALA A 9 -23.77 29.85 36.50
CA ALA A 9 -24.26 28.69 37.23
C ALA A 9 -24.27 27.46 36.33
N LEU A 10 -23.59 26.42 36.82
CA LEU A 10 -23.63 25.00 36.44
C LEU A 10 -22.92 24.55 35.15
N LEU A 11 -21.59 24.49 35.30
CA LEU A 11 -20.81 23.29 35.01
C LEU A 11 -21.51 22.01 35.52
N LEU A 12 -21.31 20.93 34.75
CA LEU A 12 -21.62 19.51 35.02
C LEU A 12 -23.01 19.01 34.59
N ALA A 13 -23.17 18.77 33.29
CA ALA A 13 -24.07 17.74 32.80
C ALA A 13 -23.44 17.02 31.59
N GLY A 14 -22.83 15.86 31.86
CA GLY A 14 -22.71 14.76 30.91
C GLY A 14 -21.68 14.89 29.79
N ALA A 15 -20.39 14.92 30.12
CA ALA A 15 -19.42 14.33 29.20
C ALA A 15 -19.57 12.81 29.28
N SER A 16 -20.59 12.26 28.62
CA SER A 16 -20.50 10.88 28.16
C SER A 16 -19.39 10.88 27.13
N ALA A 17 -18.15 10.64 27.57
CA ALA A 17 -17.05 10.34 26.69
C ALA A 17 -17.41 9.04 25.99
N SER A 18 -18.16 9.11 24.90
CA SER A 18 -18.06 8.10 23.86
C SER A 18 -16.57 8.03 23.55
N ALA A 19 -15.95 6.88 23.83
CA ALA A 19 -14.58 6.64 23.46
C ALA A 19 -14.51 6.72 21.94
N PHE A 20 -14.29 7.92 21.41
CA PHE A 20 -13.95 8.13 20.02
C PHE A 20 -12.62 7.39 19.86
N ALA A 21 -12.68 6.20 19.25
CA ALA A 21 -11.50 5.49 18.83
C ALA A 21 -10.78 6.40 17.83
N LEU A 22 -9.80 7.15 18.33
CA LEU A 22 -8.90 7.92 17.49
C LEU A 22 -8.26 6.93 16.50
N PRO A 23 -8.30 7.21 15.20
CA PRO A 23 -7.81 6.26 14.22
C PRO A 23 -6.28 6.38 14.23
N PHE A 24 -5.70 5.46 15.00
CA PHE A 24 -4.29 5.18 15.02
C PHE A 24 -3.99 3.97 14.14
N ASP A 25 -2.78 3.97 13.59
CA ASP A 25 -2.25 2.82 12.87
C ASP A 25 -2.21 1.61 13.79
N LYS A 26 -2.78 0.49 13.32
CA LYS A 26 -2.68 -0.80 14.01
C LYS A 26 -1.57 -1.62 13.38
N TYR A 27 -0.70 -2.19 14.21
CA TYR A 27 0.31 -3.14 13.78
C TYR A 27 -0.05 -4.54 14.27
N SER A 28 0.11 -5.56 13.42
CA SER A 28 -0.14 -6.95 13.79
C SER A 28 0.69 -7.93 12.96
N LEU A 29 0.60 -9.20 13.34
CA LEU A 29 1.08 -10.34 12.52
C LEU A 29 -0.09 -11.20 12.01
N ASN A 30 -1.32 -10.86 12.41
CA ASN A 30 -2.49 -11.68 12.12
C ASN A 30 -2.99 -11.39 10.70
N ARG A 31 -2.91 -12.37 9.81
CA ARG A 31 -3.39 -12.24 8.42
C ARG A 31 -4.90 -11.98 8.36
N ASP A 32 -5.67 -12.34 9.39
CA ASP A 32 -7.10 -12.08 9.44
C ASP A 32 -7.44 -10.59 9.59
N ASP A 33 -6.44 -9.75 9.91
CA ASP A 33 -6.59 -8.29 9.88
C ASP A 33 -6.60 -7.71 8.45
N LEU A 34 -6.29 -8.51 7.43
CA LEU A 34 -6.33 -8.12 6.02
C LEU A 34 -7.68 -8.49 5.38
N PRO A 35 -8.15 -7.73 4.37
CA PRO A 35 -9.27 -8.12 3.54
C PRO A 35 -9.02 -9.46 2.84
N GLU A 36 -10.09 -10.17 2.50
CA GLU A 36 -10.01 -11.49 1.85
C GLU A 36 -9.17 -11.49 0.57
N GLU A 37 -9.41 -10.52 -0.32
CA GLU A 37 -8.65 -10.37 -1.58
C GLU A 37 -7.14 -10.21 -1.33
N ALA A 38 -6.73 -9.50 -0.28
CA ALA A 38 -5.33 -9.36 0.10
C ALA A 38 -4.74 -10.67 0.67
N ARG A 39 -5.52 -11.43 1.45
CA ARG A 39 -5.09 -12.73 1.96
C ARG A 39 -4.89 -13.72 0.81
N GLU A 40 -5.82 -13.78 -0.14
CA GLU A 40 -5.74 -14.61 -1.36
C GLU A 40 -4.55 -14.22 -2.23
N PHE A 41 -4.32 -12.93 -2.42
CA PHE A 41 -3.16 -12.41 -3.14
C PHE A 41 -1.85 -12.92 -2.54
N LEU A 42 -1.69 -12.80 -1.22
CA LEU A 42 -0.50 -13.28 -0.52
C LEU A 42 -0.32 -14.79 -0.66
N THR A 43 -1.40 -15.57 -0.57
CA THR A 43 -1.35 -17.03 -0.74
C THR A 43 -0.98 -17.42 -2.18
N THR A 44 -1.49 -16.70 -3.17
CA THR A 44 -1.28 -17.00 -4.60
C THR A 44 0.11 -16.60 -5.08
N HIS A 45 0.56 -15.39 -4.73
CA HIS A 45 1.79 -14.81 -5.28
C HIS A 45 3.00 -14.95 -4.33
N PHE A 46 2.76 -15.18 -3.04
CA PHE A 46 3.80 -15.33 -2.02
C PHE A 46 3.52 -16.53 -1.09
N PRO A 47 3.31 -17.76 -1.61
CA PRO A 47 2.91 -18.92 -0.81
C PRO A 47 3.92 -19.30 0.28
N LYS A 48 5.21 -18.99 0.08
CA LYS A 48 6.29 -19.20 1.07
C LYS A 48 6.58 -17.95 1.92
N GLY A 49 5.81 -16.88 1.71
CA GLY A 49 5.97 -15.60 2.39
C GLY A 49 5.48 -15.67 3.83
N LYS A 50 6.40 -15.45 4.77
CA LYS A 50 6.04 -15.26 6.18
C LYS A 50 5.84 -13.78 6.46
N VAL A 51 4.70 -13.41 7.00
CA VAL A 51 4.39 -12.04 7.42
C VAL A 51 5.27 -11.67 8.62
N SER A 52 5.97 -10.55 8.52
CA SER A 52 6.72 -9.93 9.62
C SER A 52 6.03 -8.70 10.19
N MET A 53 5.12 -8.09 9.44
CA MET A 53 4.31 -6.95 9.89
C MET A 53 3.11 -6.76 8.97
N ILE A 54 1.97 -6.45 9.56
CA ILE A 54 0.81 -5.84 8.89
C ILE A 54 0.58 -4.51 9.57
N LYS A 55 0.55 -3.42 8.80
CA LYS A 55 0.12 -2.11 9.25
C LYS A 55 -1.23 -1.81 8.61
N VAL A 56 -2.25 -1.58 9.44
CA VAL A 56 -3.57 -1.09 9.03
C VAL A 56 -3.55 0.42 9.23
N ASP A 57 -3.40 1.16 8.14
CA ASP A 57 -3.32 2.62 8.17
C ASP A 57 -4.74 3.20 8.25
N LYS A 58 -5.10 3.70 9.44
CA LYS A 58 -6.40 4.29 9.69
C LYS A 58 -6.22 5.80 9.71
N HIS A 59 -6.25 6.42 8.55
CA HIS A 59 -6.32 7.87 8.45
C HIS A 59 -7.74 8.37 8.76
N LEU A 60 -7.88 9.43 9.59
CA LEU A 60 -9.19 10.03 9.94
C LEU A 60 -10.07 10.37 8.72
N LEU A 61 -9.44 10.78 7.61
CA LEU A 61 -10.12 11.33 6.43
C LEU A 61 -9.83 10.54 5.15
N LYS A 62 -9.02 9.48 5.20
CA LYS A 62 -8.72 8.63 4.03
C LYS A 62 -9.27 7.23 4.25
N LYS A 63 -9.43 6.51 3.14
CA LYS A 63 -9.78 5.09 3.19
C LYS A 63 -8.62 4.32 3.83
N THR A 64 -8.95 3.30 4.61
CA THR A 64 -7.96 2.46 5.28
C THR A 64 -7.11 1.73 4.25
N ASP A 65 -5.79 1.85 4.31
CA ASP A 65 -4.89 1.09 3.44
C ASP A 65 -4.08 0.10 4.29
N TYR A 66 -3.52 -0.92 3.65
CA TYR A 66 -2.82 -2.02 4.33
C TYR A 66 -1.42 -2.19 3.78
N ASP A 67 -0.42 -2.12 4.65
CA ASP A 67 0.97 -2.43 4.32
C ASP A 67 1.36 -3.76 4.95
N VAL A 68 1.81 -4.71 4.13
CA VAL A 68 2.33 -6.00 4.58
C VAL A 68 3.83 -6.04 4.31
N LYS A 69 4.61 -6.31 5.35
CA LYS A 69 6.02 -6.70 5.20
C LYS A 69 6.16 -8.19 5.44
N LEU A 70 6.95 -8.83 4.58
CA LEU A 70 7.37 -10.21 4.74
C LEU A 70 8.75 -10.27 5.39
N VAL A 71 9.08 -11.39 6.00
CA VAL A 71 10.39 -11.63 6.66
C VAL A 71 11.56 -11.44 5.70
N ASN A 72 11.38 -11.76 4.42
CA ASN A 72 12.40 -11.61 3.38
C ASN A 72 12.53 -10.15 2.87
N GLY A 73 11.85 -9.19 3.51
CA GLY A 73 11.91 -7.77 3.17
C GLY A 73 10.93 -7.32 2.08
N THR A 74 10.18 -8.22 1.45
CA THR A 74 9.14 -7.81 0.48
C THR A 74 8.10 -6.95 1.19
N LYS A 75 7.76 -5.80 0.59
CA LYS A 75 6.65 -4.95 1.00
C LYS A 75 5.53 -5.06 -0.03
N ILE A 76 4.30 -5.28 0.43
CA ILE A 76 3.10 -5.27 -0.39
C ILE A 76 2.14 -4.25 0.20
N GLU A 77 1.63 -3.36 -0.63
CA GLU A 77 0.62 -2.37 -0.24
C GLU A 77 -0.71 -2.73 -0.91
N PHE A 78 -1.79 -2.63 -0.15
CA PHE A 78 -3.15 -2.85 -0.61
C PHE A 78 -4.01 -1.65 -0.28
N ASN A 79 -4.94 -1.34 -1.17
CA ASN A 79 -5.98 -0.37 -0.86
C ASN A 79 -7.01 -0.96 0.13
N ASN A 80 -7.97 -0.12 0.51
CA ASN A 80 -9.06 -0.50 1.41
C ASN A 80 -9.91 -1.72 1.02
N ALA A 81 -9.95 -2.09 -0.26
CA ALA A 81 -10.65 -3.28 -0.73
C ALA A 81 -9.78 -4.55 -0.68
N GLY A 82 -8.49 -4.43 -0.35
CA GLY A 82 -7.53 -5.53 -0.41
C GLY A 82 -6.89 -5.71 -1.78
N LYS A 83 -7.08 -4.76 -2.71
CA LYS A 83 -6.44 -4.81 -4.03
C LYS A 83 -5.04 -4.25 -3.93
N TRP A 84 -4.06 -5.00 -4.42
CA TRP A 84 -2.67 -4.56 -4.39
C TRP A 84 -2.48 -3.29 -5.22
N THR A 85 -1.63 -2.40 -4.69
CA THR A 85 -1.24 -1.14 -5.33
C THR A 85 0.26 -1.07 -5.56
N SER A 86 1.06 -1.72 -4.71
CA SER A 86 2.51 -1.75 -4.81
C SER A 86 3.05 -3.10 -4.34
N VAL A 87 4.04 -3.63 -5.05
CA VAL A 87 4.81 -4.81 -4.65
C VAL A 87 6.28 -4.48 -4.85
N ASP A 88 7.02 -4.40 -3.75
CA ASP A 88 8.46 -4.17 -3.71
C ASP A 88 9.14 -5.44 -3.15
N CYS A 89 9.85 -6.16 -4.02
CA CYS A 89 10.57 -7.38 -3.68
C CYS A 89 12.05 -7.15 -3.33
N LYS A 90 12.48 -5.89 -3.16
CA LYS A 90 13.85 -5.48 -2.87
C LYS A 90 14.82 -5.93 -3.95
N THR A 91 15.48 -7.05 -3.74
CA THR A 91 16.47 -7.62 -4.66
C THR A 91 15.94 -8.85 -5.40
N ARG A 92 14.74 -9.32 -5.05
CA ARG A 92 14.09 -10.47 -5.69
C ARG A 92 13.16 -9.99 -6.80
N GLU A 93 12.87 -10.91 -7.71
CA GLU A 93 11.95 -10.64 -8.80
C GLU A 93 10.50 -10.58 -8.29
N VAL A 94 9.73 -9.68 -8.86
CA VAL A 94 8.28 -9.61 -8.70
C VAL A 94 7.66 -10.86 -9.36
N PRO A 95 6.64 -11.51 -8.74
CA PRO A 95 5.95 -12.62 -9.38
C PRO A 95 5.44 -12.26 -10.78
N GLU A 96 5.85 -13.05 -11.79
CA GLU A 96 5.58 -12.78 -13.21
C GLU A 96 4.10 -12.53 -13.52
N ALA A 97 3.21 -13.22 -12.79
CA ALA A 97 1.75 -13.10 -12.94
C ALA A 97 1.21 -11.68 -12.65
N LEU A 98 1.97 -10.85 -11.94
CA LEU A 98 1.58 -9.46 -11.64
C LEU A 98 1.90 -8.50 -12.80
N VAL A 99 2.73 -8.91 -13.74
CA VAL A 99 3.20 -8.08 -14.85
C VAL A 99 2.51 -8.52 -16.14
N ILE A 100 1.73 -7.61 -16.73
CA ILE A 100 1.02 -7.90 -17.99
C ILE A 100 2.01 -8.20 -19.13
N ARG A 101 1.62 -9.10 -20.04
CA ARG A 101 2.50 -9.59 -21.11
C ARG A 101 3.18 -8.49 -21.96
N PRO A 102 2.50 -7.39 -22.36
CA PRO A 102 3.15 -6.33 -23.13
C PRO A 102 4.36 -5.71 -22.42
N ILE A 103 4.23 -5.47 -21.11
CA ILE A 103 5.29 -4.89 -20.29
C ILE A 103 6.46 -5.87 -20.18
N ARG A 104 6.19 -7.15 -19.90
CA ARG A 104 7.26 -8.18 -19.82
C ARG A 104 8.09 -8.26 -21.09
N LYS A 105 7.41 -8.35 -22.25
CA LYS A 105 8.09 -8.35 -23.56
C LYS A 105 8.92 -7.10 -23.81
N TYR A 106 8.45 -5.94 -23.36
CA TYR A 106 9.21 -4.71 -23.49
C TYR A 106 10.48 -4.74 -22.63
N ILE A 107 10.37 -5.16 -21.37
CA ILE A 107 11.52 -5.26 -20.47
C ILE A 107 12.53 -6.29 -20.98
N GLU A 108 12.10 -7.49 -21.35
CA GLU A 108 12.96 -8.55 -21.91
C GLU A 108 13.75 -8.09 -23.15
N ARG A 109 13.13 -7.26 -24.00
CA ARG A 109 13.78 -6.76 -25.23
C ARG A 109 14.74 -5.62 -24.97
N ASN A 110 14.39 -4.69 -24.08
CA ASN A 110 15.13 -3.42 -23.93
C ASN A 110 16.09 -3.42 -22.74
N PHE A 111 15.88 -4.30 -21.77
CA PHE A 111 16.68 -4.43 -20.55
C PHE A 111 16.97 -5.93 -20.23
N PRO A 112 17.63 -6.67 -21.15
CA PRO A 112 17.71 -8.13 -21.13
C PRO A 112 18.44 -8.73 -19.91
N ASP A 113 19.30 -7.95 -19.24
CA ASP A 113 20.08 -8.39 -18.08
C ASP A 113 19.50 -7.89 -16.73
N THR A 114 18.26 -7.39 -16.76
CA THR A 114 17.58 -6.88 -15.58
C THR A 114 16.37 -7.73 -15.23
N LYS A 115 15.92 -7.60 -13.99
CA LYS A 115 14.64 -8.16 -13.53
C LYS A 115 13.81 -7.07 -12.88
N ILE A 116 12.49 -7.24 -12.92
CA ILE A 116 11.55 -6.33 -12.27
C ILE A 116 11.57 -6.62 -10.78
N VAL A 117 12.08 -5.68 -9.97
CA VAL A 117 12.16 -5.84 -8.51
C VAL A 117 11.02 -5.15 -7.79
N LYS A 118 10.33 -4.21 -8.45
CA LYS A 118 9.15 -3.54 -7.92
C LYS A 118 8.18 -3.18 -9.02
N ILE A 119 6.89 -3.24 -8.67
CA ILE A 119 5.78 -2.80 -9.53
C ILE A 119 4.81 -1.98 -8.70
N VAL A 120 4.43 -0.82 -9.22
CA VAL A 120 3.40 0.05 -8.66
C VAL A 120 2.28 0.23 -9.68
N LYS A 121 1.05 -0.03 -9.26
CA LYS A 121 -0.15 0.22 -10.04
C LYS A 121 -0.67 1.62 -9.74
N LYS A 122 -0.59 2.50 -10.74
CA LYS A 122 -1.12 3.86 -10.67
C LYS A 122 -2.47 3.94 -11.36
N THR A 123 -3.18 5.04 -11.15
CA THR A 123 -4.47 5.32 -11.83
C THR A 123 -4.36 5.25 -13.35
N PHE A 124 -3.23 5.70 -13.92
CA PHE A 124 -3.04 5.83 -15.37
C PHE A 124 -2.07 4.80 -15.96
N GLY A 125 -1.58 3.83 -15.17
CA GLY A 125 -0.65 2.84 -15.68
C GLY A 125 0.18 2.15 -14.61
N PHE A 126 1.41 1.80 -14.98
CA PHE A 126 2.34 1.05 -14.15
C PHE A 126 3.68 1.76 -14.07
N GLU A 127 4.30 1.73 -12.90
CA GLU A 127 5.70 2.10 -12.70
C GLU A 127 6.45 0.86 -12.25
N LEU A 128 7.55 0.55 -12.92
CA LEU A 128 8.43 -0.56 -12.60
C LEU A 128 9.78 -0.03 -12.13
N GLU A 129 10.38 -0.71 -11.16
CA GLU A 129 11.80 -0.55 -10.82
C GLU A 129 12.52 -1.84 -11.22
N LEU A 130 13.63 -1.68 -11.94
CA LEU A 130 14.49 -2.76 -12.38
C LEU A 130 15.63 -2.97 -11.38
N SER A 131 16.28 -4.13 -11.43
CA SER A 131 17.34 -4.52 -10.48
C SER A 131 18.59 -3.64 -10.53
N ASP A 132 18.78 -2.87 -11.59
CA ASP A 132 19.85 -1.90 -11.77
C ASP A 132 19.44 -0.48 -11.33
N GLY A 133 18.23 -0.31 -10.78
CA GLY A 133 17.72 0.96 -10.26
C GLY A 133 16.98 1.81 -11.30
N ILE A 134 16.87 1.35 -12.56
CA ILE A 134 16.12 2.06 -13.59
C ILE A 134 14.62 1.96 -13.31
N GLU A 135 13.92 3.10 -13.38
CA GLU A 135 12.47 3.17 -13.35
C GLU A 135 11.87 3.27 -14.75
N VAL A 136 10.87 2.44 -15.05
CA VAL A 136 10.19 2.40 -16.36
C VAL A 136 8.69 2.57 -16.16
N LYS A 137 8.11 3.54 -16.85
CA LYS A 137 6.67 3.87 -16.75
C LYS A 137 5.93 3.43 -18.00
N PHE A 138 4.73 2.86 -17.79
CA PHE A 138 3.84 2.37 -18.83
C PHE A 138 2.42 2.89 -18.61
N ASP A 139 1.61 3.00 -19.67
CA ASP A 139 0.16 3.17 -19.49
C ASP A 139 -0.56 1.87 -19.11
N ARG A 140 -1.89 1.97 -18.94
CA ARG A 140 -2.77 0.85 -18.58
C ARG A 140 -2.75 -0.31 -19.58
N LEU A 141 -2.38 -0.07 -20.84
CA LEU A 141 -2.29 -1.10 -21.88
C LEU A 141 -0.88 -1.71 -21.97
N GLY A 142 0.07 -1.20 -21.19
CA GLY A 142 1.47 -1.64 -21.21
C GLY A 142 2.29 -0.99 -22.31
N THR A 143 1.85 0.17 -22.83
CA THR A 143 2.65 0.97 -23.76
C THR A 143 3.65 1.79 -22.98
N PHE A 144 4.92 1.72 -23.35
CA PHE A 144 6.00 2.51 -22.76
C PHE A 144 5.68 4.01 -22.78
N LYS A 145 6.06 4.72 -21.71
CA LYS A 145 5.90 6.17 -21.57
C LYS A 145 7.20 6.89 -21.28
N SER A 146 7.94 6.46 -20.27
CA SER A 146 9.19 7.10 -19.89
C SER A 146 10.12 6.13 -19.17
N VAL A 147 11.39 6.50 -19.12
CA VAL A 147 12.44 5.86 -18.33
C VAL A 147 13.18 6.92 -17.54
N GLU A 148 13.46 6.65 -16.28
CA GLU A 148 14.15 7.54 -15.34
C GLU A 148 15.24 6.72 -14.63
N MET A 149 16.43 7.30 -14.42
CA MET A 149 17.47 6.71 -13.58
C MET A 149 17.35 7.32 -12.19
N ASN A 150 17.25 6.47 -11.17
CA ASN A 150 17.41 6.92 -9.79
C ASN A 150 18.90 7.19 -9.53
N ASP A 151 19.28 8.46 -9.61
CA ASP A 151 20.61 8.96 -9.21
C ASP A 151 20.78 9.02 -7.68
#